data_AF-A0A0P0XDM0-F1
#
_entry.id   AF-A0A0P0XDM0-F1
#
_cell.length_a   1.000
_cell.length_b   1.000
_cell.length_c   1.000
_cell.angle_alpha   90.00
_cell.angle_beta   90.00
_cell.angle_gamma   90.00
#
_symmetry.space_group_name_H-M   'P 1'
#
loop_
_entity.id
_entity.type
_entity.pdbx_description
1 polymer ?
#
loop_
_entity_poly.entity_id
_entity_poly.type
_entity_poly.pdbx_seq_one_letter_code
_entity_poly.pdbx_strand_id
1 'polypeptide(L)'
;MPNWEEWTFNETASVSVEASTPLTLKFLPCLEKLYIYGCPKLRALPLEIGQGTTRLRELHIRGANCLRVVDDIPFLSDCLSIRQCEGLERVSNLPQLRKLYLGVCPNLRNVEDLNSLELLLQTTDMQEMSSQWVPQLRDQHRHLHHEDLDVYTWRWDREKPIFMTKLSQEVGSFRFRI
;
A
#
# COMPACT_ATOMS: atom_id res chain seq x y z
N MET A 1 10.56 17.98 3.31
CA MET A 1 10.20 18.49 1.96
C MET A 1 8.68 18.51 1.81
N PRO A 2 7.95 19.48 2.41
CA PRO A 2 6.48 19.43 2.51
C PRO A 2 5.70 19.87 1.26
N ASN A 3 6.37 20.47 0.26
CA ASN A 3 5.69 21.13 -0.85
C ASN A 3 5.79 20.42 -2.20
N TRP A 4 6.37 19.22 -2.25
CA TRP A 4 6.57 18.51 -3.52
C TRP A 4 5.26 17.84 -3.97
N GLU A 5 4.63 18.42 -5.00
CA GLU A 5 3.40 17.90 -5.60
C GLU A 5 3.69 16.90 -6.73
N GLU A 6 4.82 17.03 -7.43
CA GLU A 6 5.11 16.24 -8.63
C GLU A 6 6.60 15.91 -8.76
N TRP A 7 6.96 14.62 -8.88
CA TRP A 7 8.29 14.19 -9.34
C TRP A 7 8.25 14.02 -10.86
N THR A 8 8.73 15.01 -11.59
CA THR A 8 8.94 14.90 -13.04
C THR A 8 10.40 14.54 -13.32
N PHE A 9 10.64 13.36 -13.89
CA PHE A 9 11.93 13.06 -14.52
C PHE A 9 11.87 13.71 -15.91
N ASN A 10 12.57 14.84 -16.01
CA ASN A 10 12.50 15.75 -17.14
C ASN A 10 13.20 15.12 -18.35
N GLU A 11 12.43 14.53 -19.28
CA GLU A 11 12.95 14.16 -20.59
C GLU A 11 12.09 14.79 -21.69
N THR A 12 12.74 15.65 -22.48
CA THR A 12 12.29 16.28 -23.72
C THR A 12 11.22 17.38 -23.65
N ALA A 13 11.75 18.61 -23.65
CA ALA A 13 11.37 19.73 -24.50
C ALA A 13 9.88 19.89 -24.88
N SER A 14 9.27 20.91 -24.27
CA SER A 14 8.14 21.70 -24.77
C SER A 14 6.88 20.94 -25.19
N VAL A 15 5.86 20.99 -24.35
CA VAL A 15 4.56 21.64 -24.63
C VAL A 15 3.71 21.52 -23.36
N SER A 16 3.05 22.62 -23.04
CA SER A 16 2.20 22.85 -21.89
C SER A 16 0.95 21.95 -21.87
N VAL A 17 0.33 21.87 -20.69
CA VAL A 17 -1.04 21.44 -20.32
C VAL A 17 -1.29 19.96 -19.95
N GLU A 18 -1.75 19.83 -18.69
CA GLU A 18 -2.70 18.84 -18.13
C GLU A 18 -2.16 17.51 -17.57
N ALA A 19 -2.37 17.37 -16.25
CA ALA A 19 -2.48 16.13 -15.48
C ALA A 19 -1.24 15.21 -15.45
N SER A 20 -0.43 15.40 -14.40
CA SER A 20 0.07 14.32 -13.55
C SER A 20 0.43 13.03 -14.32
N THR A 21 1.46 13.09 -15.18
CA THR A 21 1.93 11.89 -15.90
C THR A 21 2.25 10.80 -14.87
N PRO A 22 1.53 9.67 -14.86
CA PRO A 22 1.81 8.61 -13.91
C PRO A 22 3.26 8.13 -14.11
N LEU A 23 4.06 8.07 -13.05
CA LEU A 23 5.34 7.34 -13.00
C LEU A 23 5.15 5.90 -13.48
N THR A 24 5.23 5.70 -14.78
CA THR A 24 5.40 4.39 -15.38
C THR A 24 6.67 3.76 -14.79
N LEU A 25 6.51 2.83 -13.84
CA LEU A 25 7.64 2.08 -13.27
C LEU A 25 8.32 1.14 -14.30
N LYS A 26 7.98 1.27 -15.59
CA LYS A 26 8.65 0.65 -16.75
C LYS A 26 10.17 0.73 -16.67
N PHE A 27 10.72 1.76 -16.02
CA PHE A 27 12.16 1.99 -15.90
C PHE A 27 12.83 1.37 -14.67
N LEU A 28 12.07 0.69 -13.80
CA LEU A 28 12.61 0.10 -12.57
C LEU A 28 12.44 -1.43 -12.55
N PRO A 29 13.07 -2.17 -13.49
CA PRO A 29 12.81 -3.60 -13.66
C PRO A 29 13.24 -4.49 -12.49
N CYS A 30 14.12 -3.96 -11.64
CA CYS A 30 14.65 -4.64 -10.47
C CYS A 30 14.06 -4.12 -9.14
N LEU A 31 13.08 -3.21 -9.19
CA LEU A 31 12.49 -2.68 -7.97
C LEU A 31 11.60 -3.74 -7.31
N GLU A 32 12.02 -4.21 -6.14
CA GLU A 32 11.28 -5.20 -5.35
C GLU A 32 10.48 -4.56 -4.21
N LYS A 33 10.94 -3.43 -3.69
CA LYS A 33 10.32 -2.72 -2.56
C LYS A 33 10.21 -1.23 -2.86
N LEU A 34 9.03 -0.65 -2.66
CA LEU A 34 8.76 0.78 -2.85
C LEU A 34 8.26 1.39 -1.55
N TYR A 35 8.89 2.50 -1.13
CA TYR A 35 8.57 3.23 0.09
C TYR A 35 8.11 4.65 -0.25
N ILE A 36 6.87 4.99 0.10
CA ILE A 36 6.24 6.29 -0.14
C ILE A 36 5.91 6.91 1.22
N TYR A 37 6.81 7.72 1.76
CA TYR A 37 6.69 8.29 3.10
C TYR A 37 6.60 9.81 3.07
N GLY A 38 5.62 10.37 3.78
CA GLY A 38 5.47 11.81 3.95
C GLY A 38 5.08 12.53 2.65
N CYS A 39 4.23 11.90 1.82
CA CYS A 39 3.73 12.44 0.57
C CYS A 39 2.25 12.88 0.71
N PRO A 40 1.94 13.93 1.49
CA PRO A 40 0.56 14.26 1.85
C PRO A 40 -0.30 14.64 0.65
N LYS A 41 0.30 15.13 -0.44
CA LYS A 41 -0.39 15.62 -1.64
C LYS A 41 -0.56 14.56 -2.73
N LEU A 42 0.00 13.36 -2.54
CA LEU A 42 -0.13 12.26 -3.50
C LEU A 42 -1.59 11.82 -3.57
N ARG A 43 -2.23 11.98 -4.74
CA ARG A 43 -3.66 11.66 -4.94
C ARG A 43 -3.91 10.24 -5.44
N ALA A 44 -2.98 9.72 -6.23
CA ALA A 44 -3.04 8.39 -6.82
C ALA A 44 -1.64 7.77 -6.78
N LEU A 45 -1.58 6.44 -6.69
CA LEU A 45 -0.35 5.73 -6.97
C LEU A 45 -0.10 5.79 -8.48
N PRO A 46 1.10 6.15 -8.92
CA PRO A 46 1.41 6.26 -10.35
C PRO A 46 1.59 4.90 -11.04
N LEU A 47 0.82 3.89 -10.63
CA LEU A 47 0.95 2.45 -10.88
C LEU A 47 0.82 1.97 -12.34
N GLU A 48 1.29 2.69 -13.37
CA GLU A 48 1.17 2.25 -14.76
C GLU A 48 2.13 1.10 -15.07
N ILE A 49 1.60 -0.12 -15.04
CA ILE A 49 2.39 -1.35 -15.16
C ILE A 49 2.26 -1.93 -16.56
N GLY A 50 3.38 -1.92 -17.27
CA GLY A 50 3.56 -2.78 -18.43
C GLY A 50 3.70 -4.23 -17.96
N GLN A 51 2.82 -5.11 -18.48
CA GLN A 51 2.91 -6.56 -18.35
C GLN A 51 4.38 -7.01 -18.47
N GLY A 52 4.97 -7.50 -17.37
CA GLY A 52 6.27 -8.18 -17.39
C GLY A 52 7.51 -7.38 -16.97
N THR A 53 7.40 -6.13 -16.50
CA THR A 53 8.61 -5.34 -16.16
C THR A 53 8.87 -5.15 -14.67
N THR A 54 7.87 -5.18 -13.79
CA THR A 54 8.07 -4.80 -12.38
C THR A 54 8.14 -6.03 -11.47
N ARG A 55 9.28 -6.19 -10.76
CA ARG A 55 9.48 -7.20 -9.70
C ARG A 55 8.97 -6.74 -8.32
N LEU A 56 8.12 -5.72 -8.26
CA LEU A 56 7.68 -5.11 -7.01
C LEU A 56 6.84 -6.12 -6.22
N ARG A 57 7.34 -6.51 -5.06
CA ARG A 57 6.69 -7.42 -4.13
C ARG A 57 6.14 -6.70 -2.91
N GLU A 58 6.77 -5.57 -2.55
CA GLU A 58 6.41 -4.81 -1.36
C GLU A 58 6.15 -3.34 -1.65
N LEU A 59 5.03 -2.82 -1.15
CA LEU A 59 4.66 -1.42 -1.22
C LEU A 59 4.34 -0.89 0.18
N HIS A 60 5.05 0.16 0.59
CA HIS A 60 4.93 0.76 1.91
C HIS A 60 4.57 2.23 1.78
N ILE A 61 3.36 2.60 2.20
CA ILE A 61 2.83 3.95 2.11
C ILE A 61 2.61 4.48 3.53
N ARG A 62 3.14 5.67 3.82
CA ARG A 62 2.94 6.34 5.10
C ARG A 62 2.73 7.83 4.94
N GLY A 63 1.66 8.39 5.51
CA GLY A 63 1.46 9.85 5.51
C GLY A 63 1.01 10.40 4.15
N ALA A 64 0.30 9.61 3.34
CA ALA A 64 -0.27 10.03 2.06
C ALA A 64 -1.74 10.42 2.22
N ASN A 65 -1.99 11.56 2.88
CA ASN A 65 -3.33 11.95 3.32
C ASN A 65 -4.32 12.25 2.18
N CYS A 66 -3.84 12.62 0.98
CA CYS A 66 -4.69 12.82 -0.19
C CYS A 66 -4.90 11.56 -1.04
N LEU A 67 -4.23 10.44 -0.71
CA LEU A 67 -4.38 9.19 -1.46
C LEU A 67 -5.74 8.59 -1.13
N ARG A 68 -6.64 8.50 -2.12
CA ARG A 68 -8.01 8.00 -1.91
C ARG A 68 -8.17 6.53 -2.21
N VAL A 69 -7.43 6.02 -3.18
CA VAL A 69 -7.59 4.66 -3.66
C VAL A 69 -6.22 4.02 -3.87
N VAL A 70 -6.11 2.75 -3.50
CA VAL A 70 -5.02 1.86 -3.88
C VAL A 70 -5.63 0.66 -4.59
N ASP A 71 -5.62 0.68 -5.91
CA ASP A 71 -6.21 -0.36 -6.74
C ASP A 71 -5.35 -0.75 -7.94
N ASP A 72 -5.77 -1.82 -8.61
CA ASP A 72 -5.23 -2.31 -9.89
C ASP A 72 -3.71 -2.58 -9.87
N ILE A 73 -3.25 -3.27 -8.82
CA ILE A 73 -1.84 -3.67 -8.65
C ILE A 73 -1.69 -5.20 -8.72
N PRO A 74 -1.87 -5.83 -9.90
CA PRO A 74 -1.99 -7.28 -10.02
C PRO A 74 -0.71 -8.08 -9.74
N PHE A 75 0.45 -7.43 -9.65
CA PHE A 75 1.78 -8.04 -9.46
C PHE A 75 2.32 -7.87 -8.04
N LEU A 76 1.66 -7.07 -7.18
CA LEU A 76 2.11 -6.87 -5.81
C LEU A 76 1.83 -8.15 -5.01
N SER A 77 2.86 -8.97 -4.83
CA SER A 77 2.67 -10.36 -4.42
C SER A 77 2.98 -10.68 -2.96
N ASP A 78 3.63 -9.78 -2.22
CA ASP A 78 4.05 -10.06 -0.83
C ASP A 78 3.33 -9.13 0.15
N CYS A 79 3.73 -7.87 0.22
CA CYS A 79 3.34 -6.98 1.32
C CYS A 79 2.83 -5.62 0.84
N LEU A 80 1.67 -5.21 1.36
CA LEU A 80 1.17 -3.85 1.27
C LEU A 80 1.03 -3.31 2.69
N SER A 81 1.79 -2.27 3.02
CA SER A 81 1.65 -1.55 4.28
C SER A 81 1.18 -0.14 4.04
N ILE A 82 0.02 0.23 4.56
CA ILE A 82 -0.53 1.57 4.49
C ILE A 82 -0.75 2.09 5.91
N ARG A 83 -0.09 3.20 6.24
CA ARG A 83 -0.24 3.84 7.55
C ARG A 83 -0.48 5.33 7.43
N GLN A 84 -1.27 5.90 8.33
CA GLN A 84 -1.48 7.36 8.40
C GLN A 84 -1.89 7.93 7.04
N CYS A 85 -2.83 7.29 6.36
CA CYS A 85 -3.36 7.75 5.07
C CYS A 85 -4.83 8.09 5.29
N GLU A 86 -5.07 9.29 5.83
CA GLU A 86 -6.38 9.65 6.34
C GLU A 86 -7.45 9.73 5.27
N GLY A 87 -7.10 10.13 4.04
CA GLY A 87 -8.02 10.19 2.92
C GLY A 87 -8.23 8.87 2.19
N LEU A 88 -7.58 7.77 2.59
CA LEU A 88 -7.72 6.48 1.91
C LEU A 88 -9.13 5.93 2.14
N GLU A 89 -9.87 5.71 1.06
CA GLU A 89 -11.26 5.25 1.05
C GLU A 89 -11.40 3.79 0.58
N ARG A 90 -10.52 3.35 -0.33
CA ARG A 90 -10.60 2.01 -0.95
C ARG A 90 -9.24 1.37 -1.18
N VAL A 91 -9.17 0.06 -0.95
CA VAL A 91 -8.08 -0.82 -1.38
C VAL A 91 -8.68 -2.00 -2.15
N SER A 92 -8.38 -2.17 -3.43
CA SER A 92 -9.04 -3.20 -4.24
C SER A 92 -8.16 -3.78 -5.36
N ASN A 93 -8.56 -4.91 -5.93
CA ASN A 93 -7.91 -5.55 -7.08
C ASN A 93 -6.39 -5.76 -6.90
N LEU A 94 -6.02 -6.45 -5.82
CA LEU A 94 -4.65 -6.88 -5.52
C LEU A 94 -4.59 -8.41 -5.46
N PRO A 95 -4.88 -9.12 -6.56
CA PRO A 95 -5.16 -10.56 -6.56
C PRO A 95 -4.00 -11.44 -6.07
N GLN A 96 -2.75 -10.95 -6.13
CA GLN A 96 -1.56 -11.68 -5.69
C GLN A 96 -1.08 -11.31 -4.28
N LEU A 97 -1.66 -10.28 -3.65
CA LEU A 97 -1.17 -9.76 -2.39
C LEU A 97 -1.39 -10.78 -1.27
N ARG A 98 -0.34 -11.09 -0.50
CA ARG A 98 -0.40 -12.05 0.61
C ARG A 98 -0.57 -11.40 1.98
N LYS A 99 0.03 -10.23 2.20
CA LYS A 99 0.07 -9.58 3.52
C LYS A 99 -0.37 -8.13 3.41
N LEU A 100 -1.39 -7.76 4.18
CA LEU A 100 -1.91 -6.41 4.27
C LEU A 100 -1.73 -5.86 5.68
N TYR A 101 -1.07 -4.71 5.79
CA TYR A 101 -0.84 -4.01 7.05
C TYR A 101 -1.50 -2.64 7.01
N LEU A 102 -2.50 -2.41 7.85
CA LEU A 102 -3.26 -1.17 7.90
C LEU A 102 -3.10 -0.46 9.26
N GLY A 103 -3.07 0.86 9.24
CA GLY A 103 -3.22 1.62 10.49
C GLY A 103 -3.43 3.10 10.27
N VAL A 104 -4.23 3.74 11.12
CA VAL A 104 -4.54 5.17 11.05
C VAL A 104 -5.03 5.57 9.65
N CYS A 105 -6.03 4.84 9.14
CA CYS A 105 -6.72 5.09 7.88
C CYS A 105 -8.24 5.14 8.13
N PRO A 106 -8.74 6.16 8.86
CA PRO A 106 -10.11 6.22 9.37
C PRO A 106 -11.21 6.23 8.30
N ASN A 107 -10.89 6.64 7.07
CA ASN A 107 -11.87 6.72 5.97
C ASN A 107 -11.91 5.47 5.09
N LEU A 108 -11.12 4.43 5.38
CA LEU A 108 -11.04 3.23 4.55
C LEU A 108 -12.32 2.41 4.70
N ARG A 109 -13.24 2.47 3.73
CA ARG A 109 -14.56 1.82 3.83
C ARG A 109 -14.65 0.55 3.01
N ASN A 110 -13.80 0.40 2.00
CA ASN A 110 -13.85 -0.71 1.07
C ASN A 110 -12.49 -1.37 0.96
N VAL A 111 -12.44 -2.68 1.26
CA VAL A 111 -11.28 -3.52 1.00
C VAL A 111 -11.79 -4.82 0.38
N GLU A 112 -11.45 -5.06 -0.89
CA GLU A 112 -12.02 -6.16 -1.68
C GLU A 112 -11.05 -6.70 -2.74
N ASP A 113 -11.36 -7.85 -3.33
CA ASP A 113 -10.56 -8.50 -4.39
C ASP A 113 -9.09 -8.75 -4.02
N LEU A 114 -8.87 -9.21 -2.79
CA LEU A 114 -7.57 -9.62 -2.25
C LEU A 114 -7.47 -11.15 -2.21
N ASN A 115 -7.61 -11.79 -3.36
CA ASN A 115 -7.85 -13.24 -3.47
C ASN A 115 -6.74 -14.14 -2.88
N SER A 116 -5.49 -13.66 -2.87
CA SER A 116 -4.35 -14.41 -2.30
C SER A 116 -3.97 -13.94 -0.89
N LEU A 117 -4.80 -13.12 -0.24
CA LEU A 117 -4.48 -12.56 1.06
C LEU A 117 -4.47 -13.66 2.11
N GLU A 118 -3.32 -13.84 2.76
CA GLU A 118 -3.10 -14.82 3.82
C GLU A 118 -3.15 -14.14 5.20
N LEU A 119 -2.72 -12.88 5.29
CA LEU A 119 -2.54 -12.17 6.55
C LEU A 119 -3.01 -10.72 6.49
N LEU A 120 -3.87 -10.34 7.42
CA LEU A 120 -4.29 -8.97 7.67
C LEU A 120 -3.85 -8.53 9.07
N LEU A 121 -3.08 -7.46 9.13
CA LEU A 121 -2.62 -6.84 10.38
C LEU A 121 -3.11 -5.40 10.45
N GLN A 122 -3.86 -5.08 11.49
CA GLN A 122 -4.41 -3.74 11.66
C GLN A 122 -4.16 -3.15 13.04
N THR A 123 -3.97 -1.84 13.12
CA THR A 123 -3.84 -1.17 14.41
C THR A 123 -5.20 -1.10 15.12
N THR A 124 -5.19 -0.95 16.45
CA THR A 124 -6.45 -0.90 17.24
C THR A 124 -7.41 0.20 16.80
N ASP A 125 -6.90 1.34 16.34
CA ASP A 125 -7.72 2.45 15.80
C ASP A 125 -8.48 2.10 14.52
N MET A 126 -8.11 1.02 13.82
CA MET A 126 -8.83 0.54 12.64
C MET A 126 -10.04 -0.34 12.99
N GLN A 127 -10.23 -0.78 14.24
CA GLN A 127 -11.25 -1.81 14.53
C GLN A 127 -12.67 -1.41 14.11
N GLU A 128 -13.07 -0.17 14.38
CA GLU A 128 -14.41 0.33 14.08
C GLU A 128 -14.71 0.28 12.57
N MET A 129 -13.84 0.86 11.76
CA MET A 129 -14.02 0.89 10.31
C MET A 129 -13.83 -0.50 9.66
N SER A 130 -12.96 -1.34 10.23
CA SER A 130 -12.64 -2.66 9.68
C SER A 130 -13.81 -3.62 9.80
N SER A 131 -14.72 -3.36 10.74
CA SER A 131 -15.97 -4.12 10.88
C SER A 131 -16.82 -4.13 9.61
N GLN A 132 -16.62 -3.16 8.70
CA GLN A 132 -17.38 -3.01 7.47
C GLN A 132 -16.89 -3.89 6.32
N TRP A 133 -15.62 -4.33 6.32
CA TRP A 133 -15.03 -5.07 5.18
C TRP A 133 -14.23 -6.32 5.61
N VAL A 134 -13.78 -6.43 6.86
CA VAL A 134 -13.08 -7.64 7.35
C VAL A 134 -13.97 -8.90 7.24
N PRO A 135 -15.27 -8.87 7.61
CA PRO A 135 -16.12 -10.04 7.43
C PRO A 135 -16.19 -10.50 5.97
N GLN A 136 -16.31 -9.56 5.02
CA GLN A 136 -16.36 -9.83 3.59
C GLN A 136 -15.05 -10.46 3.10
N LEU A 137 -13.90 -9.93 3.53
CA LEU A 137 -12.60 -10.54 3.20
C LEU A 137 -12.47 -11.96 3.76
N ARG A 138 -12.94 -12.20 4.99
CA ARG A 138 -12.93 -13.56 5.57
C ARG A 138 -13.82 -14.51 4.80
N ASP A 139 -15.03 -14.07 4.44
CA ASP A 139 -15.97 -14.90 3.69
C ASP A 139 -15.44 -15.20 2.28
N GLN A 140 -14.84 -14.22 1.61
CA GLN A 140 -14.15 -14.39 0.34
C GLN A 140 -12.99 -15.40 0.45
N HIS A 141 -12.14 -15.23 1.47
CA HIS A 141 -10.99 -16.11 1.70
C HIS A 141 -11.44 -17.55 2.01
N ARG A 142 -12.48 -17.73 2.84
CA ARG A 142 -13.05 -19.05 3.17
C ARG A 142 -13.66 -19.75 1.96
N HIS A 143 -14.27 -18.98 1.06
CA HIS A 143 -14.81 -19.53 -0.19
C HIS A 143 -13.70 -20.01 -1.13
N LEU A 144 -12.56 -19.31 -1.17
CA LEU A 144 -11.45 -19.60 -2.08
C LEU A 144 -10.48 -20.66 -1.57
N HIS A 145 -10.12 -20.62 -0.28
CA HIS A 145 -9.05 -21.43 0.29
C HIS A 145 -9.52 -22.49 1.30
N HIS A 146 -10.82 -22.48 1.67
CA HIS A 146 -11.39 -23.35 2.70
C HIS A 146 -10.74 -23.20 4.10
N GLU A 147 -10.04 -22.09 4.33
CA GLU A 147 -9.46 -21.69 5.61
C GLU A 147 -9.93 -20.28 5.99
N ASP A 148 -9.62 -19.82 7.21
CA ASP A 148 -9.99 -18.47 7.66
C ASP A 148 -8.81 -17.51 7.48
N LEU A 149 -9.11 -16.27 7.11
CA LEU A 149 -8.08 -15.23 6.98
C LEU A 149 -7.51 -14.89 8.36
N ASP A 150 -6.20 -14.95 8.48
CA ASP A 150 -5.47 -14.58 9.69
C ASP A 150 -5.54 -13.06 9.90
N VAL A 151 -6.37 -12.62 10.85
CA VAL A 151 -6.54 -11.19 11.19
C VAL A 151 -6.05 -10.93 12.61
N TYR A 152 -5.00 -10.11 12.76
CA TYR A 152 -4.56 -9.66 14.08
C TYR A 152 -4.67 -8.16 14.25
N THR A 153 -5.16 -7.77 15.43
CA THR A 153 -5.12 -6.37 15.87
C THR A 153 -3.92 -6.18 16.79
N TRP A 154 -3.19 -5.08 16.61
CA TRP A 154 -2.07 -4.73 17.49
C TRP A 154 -2.14 -3.28 17.94
N ARG A 155 -1.54 -3.01 19.10
CA ARG A 155 -1.26 -1.64 19.53
C ARG A 155 0.22 -1.36 19.29
N TRP A 156 0.53 -0.22 18.67
CA TRP A 156 1.91 0.17 18.39
C TRP A 156 2.79 0.25 19.66
N ASP A 157 2.18 0.52 20.81
CA ASP A 157 2.85 0.67 22.10
C ASP A 157 3.32 -0.67 22.72
N ARG A 158 2.80 -1.81 22.27
CA ARG A 158 3.15 -3.13 22.79
C ARG A 158 3.89 -3.92 21.72
N GLU A 159 5.10 -4.35 22.10
CA GLU A 159 5.92 -5.39 21.46
C GLU A 159 5.68 -5.56 19.96
N LYS A 160 6.56 -4.97 19.14
CA LYS A 160 6.60 -5.22 17.69
C LYS A 160 6.39 -6.73 17.46
N PRO A 161 5.36 -7.15 16.72
CA PRO A 161 5.19 -8.56 16.37
C PRO A 161 6.52 -9.10 15.86
N ILE A 162 6.90 -10.32 16.21
CA ILE A 162 8.21 -10.91 15.84
C ILE A 162 8.44 -10.79 14.32
N PHE A 163 7.38 -10.88 13.52
CA PHE A 163 7.37 -10.67 12.07
C PHE A 163 7.73 -9.23 11.65
N MET A 164 7.38 -8.22 12.45
CA MET A 164 7.76 -6.82 12.26
C MET A 164 9.21 -6.53 12.65
N THR A 165 9.90 -7.40 13.40
CA THR A 165 11.36 -7.23 13.61
C THR A 165 12.08 -7.24 12.26
N LYS A 166 11.66 -8.13 11.35
CA LYS A 166 12.11 -8.14 9.95
C LYS A 166 11.71 -6.87 9.21
N LEU A 167 10.44 -6.44 9.32
CA LEU A 167 9.99 -5.21 8.67
C LEU A 167 10.69 -3.96 9.21
N SER A 168 11.01 -3.85 10.50
CA SER A 168 11.73 -2.69 11.04
C SER A 168 13.24 -2.75 10.80
N GLN A 169 13.82 -3.95 10.64
CA GLN A 169 15.20 -4.10 10.19
C GLN A 169 15.34 -3.81 8.70
N GLU A 170 14.35 -4.14 7.86
CA GLU A 170 14.35 -3.78 6.43
C GLU A 170 13.87 -2.35 6.16
N VAL A 171 12.99 -1.79 7.01
CA VAL A 171 12.72 -0.33 7.10
C VAL A 171 13.87 0.37 7.82
N GLY A 172 15.03 -0.29 7.93
CA GLY A 172 16.32 0.27 8.29
C GLY A 172 16.60 1.51 7.47
N SER A 173 16.23 2.66 8.03
CA SER A 173 16.91 3.93 7.91
C SER A 173 17.59 4.14 6.55
N PHE A 174 16.82 4.25 5.47
CA PHE A 174 17.23 5.07 4.34
C PHE A 174 17.16 6.54 4.78
N ARG A 175 18.06 6.90 5.71
CA ARG A 175 18.54 8.26 5.83
C ARG A 175 19.37 8.45 4.57
N PHE A 176 18.83 9.13 3.58
CA PHE A 176 19.64 9.75 2.55
C PHE A 176 20.67 10.61 3.29
N ARG A 177 21.93 10.14 3.31
CA ARG A 177 23.06 11.02 3.58
C ARG A 177 23.12 11.99 2.40
N ILE A 178 22.94 13.27 2.69
CA ILE A 178 23.76 14.29 2.04
C ILE A 178 24.97 14.45 2.96
#